data_AF-A0A841U5X3-F1
#
_entry.id   AF-A0A841U5X3-F1
#
_cell.length_a   1.000
_cell.length_b   1.000
_cell.length_c   1.000
_cell.angle_alpha   90.00
_cell.angle_beta   90.00
_cell.angle_gamma   90.00
#
_symmetry.space_group_name_H-M   'P 1'
#
loop_
_entity.id
_entity.type
_entity.pdbx_description
1 polymer ?
#
loop_
_entity_poly.entity_id
_entity_poly.type
_entity_poly.pdbx_seq_one_letter_code
_entity_poly.pdbx_strand_id
1 'polypeptide(L)'
;MKRSKARVRFTLAAAVAAMLTVPALAGAEEAAPAAAKQVATKLAVEGDFAALQVGKKVFVHDSKSQLFQTNGALHDGELKDLFIIPYGPAQIPMVLVKNDKTGYLVFSDLWPEFAKGKENDNKEEYMSGRIFTTAQKKVANRTNHNYAKQIGDTVYVYTANDFGDLKKGYHESYRVKGELRGLILYDCCPYVVVKGAEGGLDVYHAGEKGPALASHIEL
;
A
#
# COMPACT_ATOMS: atom_id res chain seq x y z
N MET A 1 -31.09 64.38 25.41
CA MET A 1 -29.89 65.15 25.85
C MET A 1 -28.82 65.10 24.77
N LYS A 2 -28.29 66.28 24.42
CA LYS A 2 -26.94 66.62 23.92
C LYS A 2 -26.33 65.73 22.82
N ARG A 3 -26.26 66.28 21.60
CA ARG A 3 -25.04 66.82 20.92
C ARG A 3 -24.31 65.75 20.11
N SER A 4 -24.52 65.64 18.79
CA SER A 4 -24.12 66.54 17.70
C SER A 4 -22.66 66.38 17.26
N LYS A 5 -22.51 66.25 15.93
CA LYS A 5 -21.36 66.63 15.09
C LYS A 5 -20.14 65.72 15.19
N ALA A 6 -19.39 65.46 14.13
CA ALA A 6 -19.52 65.65 12.70
C ALA A 6 -18.27 64.97 12.12
N ARG A 7 -18.42 64.45 10.90
CA ARG A 7 -17.43 64.32 9.81
C ARG A 7 -16.00 64.82 10.09
N VAL A 8 -15.00 64.10 9.57
CA VAL A 8 -14.12 64.58 8.49
C VAL A 8 -13.31 63.41 7.91
N ARG A 9 -13.26 63.38 6.58
CA ARG A 9 -12.42 62.53 5.72
C ARG A 9 -10.97 63.00 5.80
N PHE A 10 -10.02 62.07 5.69
CA PHE A 10 -8.70 62.38 5.13
C PHE A 10 -8.30 61.31 4.11
N THR A 11 -8.35 61.72 2.84
CA THR A 11 -7.50 61.19 1.77
C THR A 11 -6.06 61.62 2.03
N LEU A 12 -5.09 60.72 1.84
CA LEU A 12 -3.75 61.11 1.46
C LEU A 12 -3.19 60.09 0.46
N ALA A 13 -2.93 60.57 -0.75
CA ALA A 13 -2.13 59.90 -1.76
C ALA A 13 -0.64 60.06 -1.40
N ALA A 14 0.15 59.05 -1.72
CA ALA A 14 1.59 59.21 -1.91
C ALA A 14 2.07 58.22 -2.98
N ALA A 15 2.09 58.69 -4.22
CA ALA A 15 2.95 58.12 -5.24
C ALA A 15 4.37 58.60 -4.97
N VAL A 16 5.31 57.66 -4.85
CA VAL A 16 6.74 57.96 -4.98
C VAL A 16 7.28 56.98 -6.02
N ALA A 17 7.34 57.46 -7.25
CA ALA A 17 8.27 56.95 -8.24
C ALA A 17 9.64 57.51 -7.87
N ALA A 18 10.58 56.63 -7.53
CA ALA A 18 11.99 56.95 -7.49
C ALA A 18 12.70 55.92 -8.36
N MET A 19 12.95 56.32 -9.61
CA MET A 19 14.02 55.73 -10.41
C MET A 19 15.33 55.98 -9.67
N LEU A 20 15.88 54.93 -9.06
CA LEU A 20 17.28 54.86 -8.68
C LEU A 20 17.95 53.89 -9.64
N THR A 21 18.49 54.48 -10.70
CA THR A 21 19.65 53.95 -11.40
C THR A 21 20.82 53.77 -10.43
N VAL A 22 21.79 52.94 -10.84
CA VAL A 22 23.15 52.70 -10.30
C VAL A 22 23.26 51.37 -9.53
N PRO A 23 24.36 50.60 -9.61
CA PRO A 23 25.34 50.37 -10.69
C PRO A 23 25.41 48.87 -11.08
N ALA A 24 26.13 48.56 -12.16
CA ALA A 24 26.63 47.22 -12.43
C ALA A 24 27.50 46.73 -11.27
N LEU A 25 26.93 45.89 -10.40
CA LEU A 25 27.66 45.05 -9.47
C LEU A 25 27.72 43.65 -10.06
N ALA A 26 28.97 43.21 -10.22
CA ALA A 26 29.47 41.88 -10.51
C ALA A 26 28.44 40.75 -10.35
N GLY A 27 28.35 39.91 -11.39
CA GLY A 27 27.52 38.72 -11.41
C GLY A 27 27.72 37.85 -10.18
N ALA A 28 26.80 37.97 -9.23
CA ALA A 28 26.31 36.81 -8.53
C ALA A 28 25.41 36.11 -9.54
N GLU A 29 25.98 35.13 -10.24
CA GLU A 29 25.23 34.12 -10.97
C GLU A 29 24.29 33.49 -9.94
N GLU A 30 23.04 33.97 -9.92
CA GLU A 30 21.96 33.33 -9.21
C GLU A 30 21.86 31.95 -9.85
N ALA A 31 22.52 30.98 -9.23
CA ALA A 31 22.50 29.59 -9.67
C ALA A 31 21.03 29.23 -9.79
N ALA A 32 20.55 29.14 -11.03
CA ALA A 32 19.19 28.78 -11.34
C ALA A 32 18.84 27.58 -10.46
N PRO A 33 17.72 27.60 -9.71
CA PRO A 33 17.40 26.52 -8.80
C PRO A 33 17.50 25.23 -9.61
N ALA A 34 18.45 24.36 -9.20
CA ALA A 34 18.72 23.12 -9.89
C ALA A 34 17.38 22.44 -10.12
N ALA A 35 17.03 22.21 -11.38
CA ALA A 35 15.73 21.69 -11.76
C ALA A 35 15.39 20.53 -10.82
N ALA A 36 14.35 20.72 -9.98
CA ALA A 36 13.97 19.74 -9.00
C ALA A 36 13.78 18.42 -9.76
N LYS A 37 14.60 17.41 -9.46
CA LYS A 37 14.46 16.09 -10.07
C LYS A 37 13.00 15.70 -9.89
N GLN A 38 12.27 15.54 -10.98
CA GLN A 38 10.89 15.07 -10.93
C GLN A 38 10.91 13.72 -10.22
N VAL A 39 10.46 13.70 -8.97
CA VAL A 39 10.30 12.47 -8.23
C VAL A 39 9.06 11.82 -8.81
N ALA A 40 9.22 10.62 -9.40
CA ALA A 40 8.07 9.88 -9.91
C ALA A 40 7.05 9.69 -8.78
N THR A 41 5.84 10.20 -8.98
CA THR A 41 4.73 10.04 -8.06
C THR A 41 3.59 9.28 -8.73
N LYS A 42 2.99 8.36 -7.99
CA LYS A 42 1.77 7.63 -8.38
C LYS A 42 0.83 7.63 -7.19
N LEU A 43 -0.46 7.85 -7.43
CA LEU A 43 -1.51 7.73 -6.43
C LEU A 43 -2.44 6.61 -6.86
N ALA A 44 -2.70 5.67 -5.95
CA ALA A 44 -3.79 4.70 -6.07
C ALA A 44 -4.76 4.91 -4.90
N VAL A 45 -6.05 4.76 -5.16
CA VAL A 45 -7.13 4.94 -4.17
C VAL A 45 -8.08 3.77 -4.32
N GLU A 46 -8.45 3.17 -3.20
CA GLU A 46 -9.42 2.08 -3.13
C GLU A 46 -10.19 2.24 -1.82
N GLY A 47 -11.52 2.27 -1.88
CA GLY A 47 -12.37 2.56 -0.72
C GLY A 47 -11.96 3.83 0.02
N ASP A 48 -11.76 3.71 1.34
CA ASP A 48 -11.35 4.82 2.23
C ASP A 48 -9.81 4.97 2.36
N PHE A 49 -9.04 4.27 1.51
CA PHE A 49 -7.59 4.20 1.60
C PHE A 49 -6.90 4.79 0.37
N ALA A 50 -5.68 5.28 0.59
CA ALA A 50 -4.83 5.80 -0.48
C ALA A 50 -3.40 5.31 -0.33
N ALA A 51 -2.75 5.01 -1.47
CA ALA A 51 -1.35 4.65 -1.56
C ALA A 51 -0.63 5.67 -2.45
N LEU A 52 0.27 6.44 -1.85
CA LEU A 52 1.12 7.41 -2.53
C LEU A 52 2.52 6.84 -2.72
N GLN A 53 2.94 6.65 -3.96
CA GLN A 53 4.33 6.37 -4.29
C GLN A 53 5.11 7.68 -4.42
N VAL A 54 6.25 7.77 -3.76
CA VAL A 54 7.24 8.84 -3.92
C VAL A 54 8.60 8.20 -4.20
N GLY A 55 9.05 8.29 -5.45
CA GLY A 55 10.24 7.57 -5.90
C GLY A 55 9.95 6.07 -5.97
N LYS A 56 10.61 5.26 -5.12
CA LYS A 56 10.36 3.81 -4.99
C LYS A 56 9.64 3.44 -3.69
N LYS A 57 9.37 4.42 -2.83
CA LYS A 57 8.73 4.20 -1.54
C LYS A 57 7.23 4.40 -1.67
N VAL A 58 6.45 3.52 -1.07
CA VAL A 58 4.98 3.61 -1.05
C VAL A 58 4.53 3.91 0.36
N PHE A 59 3.66 4.92 0.51
CA PHE A 59 3.07 5.33 1.77
C PHE A 59 1.56 5.08 1.69
N VAL A 60 1.00 4.40 2.68
CA VAL A 60 -0.42 4.03 2.71
C VAL A 60 -1.10 4.79 3.83
N HIS A 61 -2.26 5.36 3.52
CA HIS A 61 -3.02 6.25 4.39
C HIS A 61 -4.49 5.84 4.44
N ASP A 62 -5.12 6.12 5.58
CA ASP A 62 -6.56 6.27 5.69
C ASP A 62 -6.92 7.76 5.83
N SER A 63 -8.19 8.06 6.10
CA SER A 63 -8.67 9.43 6.32
C SER A 63 -8.09 10.14 7.56
N LYS A 64 -7.46 9.39 8.49
CA LYS A 64 -6.98 9.91 9.78
C LYS A 64 -5.47 10.10 9.79
N SER A 65 -4.73 9.17 9.19
CA SER A 65 -3.28 9.09 9.34
C SER A 65 -2.61 8.19 8.29
N GLN A 66 -1.28 8.23 8.26
CA GLN A 66 -0.50 7.18 7.62
C GLN A 66 -0.65 5.89 8.41
N LEU A 67 -0.91 4.79 7.71
CA LEU A 67 -0.98 3.43 8.26
C LEU A 67 0.38 2.75 8.24
N PHE A 68 1.05 2.72 7.09
CA PHE A 68 2.38 2.12 6.92
C PHE A 68 3.08 2.68 5.69
N GLN A 69 4.35 2.28 5.50
CA GLN A 69 5.11 2.56 4.28
C GLN A 69 6.05 1.38 3.98
N THR A 70 6.42 1.17 2.72
CA THR A 70 7.51 0.23 2.39
C THR A 70 8.83 0.73 2.93
N ASN A 71 9.75 -0.15 3.36
CA ASN A 71 11.05 0.25 3.88
C ASN A 71 12.19 -0.61 3.34
N GLY A 72 13.00 0.00 2.48
CA GLY A 72 14.33 -0.51 2.14
C GLY A 72 14.36 -1.27 0.83
N ALA A 73 15.58 -1.57 0.38
CA ALA A 73 15.86 -1.95 -1.00
C ALA A 73 15.21 -3.27 -1.48
N LEU A 74 14.69 -4.09 -0.57
CA LEU A 74 14.00 -5.35 -0.91
C LEU A 74 12.48 -5.19 -1.02
N HIS A 75 11.94 -4.06 -0.52
CA HIS A 75 10.50 -3.80 -0.41
C HIS A 75 10.10 -2.59 -1.26
N ASP A 76 10.96 -1.56 -1.33
CA ASP A 76 10.77 -0.38 -2.18
C ASP A 76 10.75 -0.79 -3.66
N GLY A 77 9.78 -0.30 -4.43
CA GLY A 77 9.54 -0.71 -5.80
C GLY A 77 8.54 0.17 -6.53
N GLU A 78 7.98 -0.35 -7.60
CA GLU A 78 6.88 0.28 -8.32
C GLU A 78 5.54 -0.17 -7.73
N LEU A 79 4.71 0.77 -7.29
CA LEU A 79 3.32 0.52 -6.88
C LEU A 79 2.53 0.06 -8.10
N LYS A 80 2.07 -1.19 -8.07
CA LYS A 80 1.17 -1.74 -9.07
C LYS A 80 -0.26 -1.43 -8.71
N ASP A 81 -0.65 -1.81 -7.50
CA ASP A 81 -2.04 -1.72 -7.08
C ASP A 81 -2.19 -1.46 -5.57
N LEU A 82 -3.31 -0.84 -5.21
CA LEU A 82 -3.85 -0.77 -3.85
C LEU A 82 -5.19 -1.50 -3.88
N PHE A 83 -5.30 -2.59 -3.14
CA PHE A 83 -6.50 -3.40 -3.09
C PHE A 83 -6.88 -3.68 -1.64
N ILE A 84 -8.15 -3.97 -1.40
CA ILE A 84 -8.66 -4.24 -0.06
C ILE A 84 -9.04 -5.71 0.05
N ILE A 85 -8.71 -6.33 1.18
CA ILE A 85 -9.25 -7.64 1.57
C ILE A 85 -10.14 -7.51 2.82
N PRO A 86 -11.22 -8.29 2.92
CA PRO A 86 -12.05 -8.36 4.12
C PRO A 86 -11.39 -9.22 5.20
N TYR A 87 -11.45 -8.78 6.47
CA TYR A 87 -11.10 -9.59 7.64
C TYR A 87 -12.13 -9.35 8.76
N GLY A 88 -13.10 -10.25 8.87
CA GLY A 88 -14.28 -10.02 9.71
C GLY A 88 -15.01 -8.72 9.28
N PRO A 89 -15.30 -7.79 10.20
CA PRO A 89 -15.87 -6.48 9.85
C PRO A 89 -14.83 -5.48 9.30
N ALA A 90 -13.54 -5.78 9.38
CA ALA A 90 -12.47 -4.87 8.98
C ALA A 90 -12.17 -4.95 7.48
N GLN A 91 -11.77 -3.81 6.92
CA GLN A 91 -11.26 -3.68 5.55
C GLN A 91 -9.77 -3.40 5.65
N ILE A 92 -8.95 -4.28 5.05
CA ILE A 92 -7.51 -4.24 5.22
C ILE A 92 -6.86 -3.79 3.90
N PRO A 93 -6.19 -2.62 3.87
CA PRO A 93 -5.53 -2.14 2.67
C PRO A 93 -4.21 -2.89 2.43
N MET A 94 -4.07 -3.40 1.21
CA MET A 94 -2.89 -4.11 0.73
C MET A 94 -2.29 -3.36 -0.46
N VAL A 95 -0.97 -3.28 -0.52
CA VAL A 95 -0.26 -2.77 -1.70
C VAL A 95 0.51 -3.87 -2.41
N LEU A 96 0.34 -3.95 -3.73
CA LEU A 96 1.19 -4.75 -4.60
C LEU A 96 2.34 -3.90 -5.10
N VAL A 97 3.57 -4.30 -4.78
CA VAL A 97 4.78 -3.61 -5.20
C VAL A 97 5.64 -4.53 -6.05
N LYS A 98 6.02 -4.06 -7.24
CA LYS A 98 7.01 -4.73 -8.10
C LYS A 98 8.40 -4.21 -7.75
N ASN A 99 9.20 -5.04 -7.11
CA ASN A 99 10.61 -4.79 -6.83
C ASN A 99 11.48 -5.56 -7.84
N ASP A 100 12.51 -4.90 -8.37
CA ASP A 100 13.35 -5.45 -9.44
C ASP A 100 14.19 -6.67 -8.98
N LYS A 101 14.41 -6.83 -7.67
CA LYS A 101 15.18 -7.93 -7.08
C LYS A 101 14.31 -9.06 -6.54
N THR A 102 13.18 -8.72 -5.91
CA THR A 102 12.34 -9.67 -5.17
C THR A 102 11.03 -10.02 -5.87
N GLY A 103 10.72 -9.37 -7.00
CA GLY A 103 9.52 -9.60 -7.78
C GLY A 103 8.30 -8.86 -7.21
N TYR A 104 7.13 -9.48 -7.31
CA TYR A 104 5.88 -8.90 -6.84
C TYR A 104 5.61 -9.28 -5.38
N LEU A 105 5.66 -8.28 -4.51
CA LEU A 105 5.44 -8.42 -3.07
C LEU A 105 4.14 -7.73 -2.67
N VAL A 106 3.44 -8.32 -1.70
CA VAL A 106 2.24 -7.73 -1.10
C VAL A 106 2.55 -7.29 0.32
N PHE A 107 2.18 -6.07 0.66
CA PHE A 107 2.38 -5.50 1.99
C PHE A 107 1.07 -4.97 2.59
N SER A 108 0.95 -5.07 3.92
CA SER A 108 -0.09 -4.46 4.75
C SER A 108 0.55 -3.72 5.93
N ASP A 109 -0.28 -3.07 6.73
CA ASP A 109 0.06 -2.70 8.09
C ASP A 109 0.51 -3.92 8.93
N LEU A 110 1.43 -3.67 9.86
CA LEU A 110 1.81 -4.69 10.83
C LEU A 110 0.66 -4.89 11.82
N TRP A 111 0.09 -6.09 11.84
CA TRP A 111 -0.96 -6.41 12.80
C TRP A 111 -0.41 -6.32 14.24
N PRO A 112 -0.97 -5.45 15.11
CA PRO A 112 -0.42 -5.17 16.44
C PRO A 112 -0.17 -6.40 17.31
N GLU A 113 -0.99 -7.45 17.15
CA GLU A 113 -0.85 -8.69 17.91
C GLU A 113 0.42 -9.48 17.56
N PHE A 114 1.02 -9.25 16.37
CA PHE A 114 2.27 -9.91 16.00
C PHE A 114 3.51 -9.36 16.69
N ALA A 115 3.44 -8.15 17.25
CA ALA A 115 4.59 -7.53 17.89
C ALA A 115 4.15 -6.59 19.01
N LYS A 116 4.08 -7.14 20.23
CA LYS A 116 3.90 -6.34 21.45
C LYS A 116 4.90 -5.18 21.48
N GLY A 117 4.42 -3.96 21.67
CA GLY A 117 5.20 -2.72 21.62
C GLY A 117 5.21 -2.01 20.26
N LYS A 118 4.56 -2.57 19.23
CA LYS A 118 4.40 -1.96 17.89
C LYS A 118 2.98 -1.51 17.59
N GLU A 119 2.14 -1.37 18.62
CA GLU A 119 0.71 -1.06 18.48
C GLU A 119 0.44 0.29 17.81
N ASN A 120 1.42 1.20 17.80
CA ASN A 120 1.35 2.51 17.17
C ASN A 120 2.43 2.73 16.09
N ASP A 121 3.10 1.66 15.64
CA ASP A 121 4.13 1.77 14.60
C ASP A 121 3.46 1.89 13.23
N ASN A 122 3.41 3.13 12.71
CA ASN A 122 2.90 3.42 11.37
C ASN A 122 4.00 3.52 10.31
N LYS A 123 5.20 3.05 10.62
CA LYS A 123 6.34 3.06 9.72
C LYS A 123 6.59 1.69 9.14
N GLU A 124 6.43 0.62 9.90
CA GLU A 124 6.78 -0.72 9.45
C GLU A 124 5.63 -1.45 8.75
N GLU A 125 5.91 -1.94 7.55
CA GLU A 125 5.03 -2.79 6.78
C GLU A 125 5.21 -4.28 7.14
N TYR A 126 4.12 -5.03 7.07
CA TYR A 126 4.16 -6.48 7.09
C TYR A 126 4.19 -7.04 5.67
N MET A 127 5.17 -7.89 5.37
CA MET A 127 5.23 -8.63 4.10
C MET A 127 4.20 -9.76 4.10
N SER A 128 2.99 -9.44 3.67
CA SER A 128 1.83 -10.32 3.63
C SER A 128 1.98 -11.49 2.66
N GLY A 129 2.71 -11.31 1.55
CA GLY A 129 2.81 -12.39 0.57
C GLY A 129 3.65 -12.08 -0.67
N ARG A 130 3.60 -13.02 -1.61
CA ARG A 130 4.21 -12.91 -2.93
C ARG A 130 3.23 -13.31 -4.01
N ILE A 131 3.32 -12.60 -5.13
CA ILE A 131 2.59 -12.90 -6.35
C ILE A 131 3.60 -13.31 -7.42
N PHE A 132 3.21 -14.27 -8.25
CA PHE A 132 4.00 -14.80 -9.34
C PHE A 132 3.26 -14.54 -10.65
N THR A 133 3.98 -14.09 -11.67
CA THR A 133 3.42 -13.88 -13.01
C THR A 133 3.19 -15.19 -13.77
N THR A 134 3.74 -16.29 -13.28
CA THR A 134 3.66 -17.64 -13.87
C THR A 134 2.96 -18.62 -12.93
N ALA A 135 2.43 -19.70 -13.52
CA ALA A 135 1.76 -20.78 -12.79
C ALA A 135 2.66 -21.39 -11.73
N GLN A 136 2.16 -21.49 -10.49
CA GLN A 136 2.86 -22.16 -9.42
C GLN A 136 2.20 -23.51 -9.12
N LYS A 137 3.02 -24.51 -8.79
CA LYS A 137 2.49 -25.80 -8.31
C LYS A 137 2.21 -25.77 -6.81
N LYS A 138 2.97 -24.97 -6.06
CA LYS A 138 2.84 -24.78 -4.62
C LYS A 138 3.40 -23.42 -4.23
N VAL A 139 2.72 -22.72 -3.33
CA VAL A 139 3.19 -21.48 -2.70
C VAL A 139 2.98 -21.62 -1.20
N ALA A 140 3.99 -21.32 -0.39
CA ALA A 140 3.90 -21.30 1.07
C ALA A 140 4.14 -19.89 1.59
N ASN A 141 3.54 -19.56 2.74
CA ASN A 141 3.84 -18.31 3.43
C ASN A 141 5.24 -18.36 4.08
N ARG A 142 5.73 -17.22 4.58
CA ARG A 142 7.10 -17.10 5.14
C ARG A 142 7.37 -18.09 6.28
N THR A 143 6.34 -18.37 7.08
CA THR A 143 6.42 -19.23 8.27
C THR A 143 6.08 -20.69 7.99
N ASN A 144 5.68 -21.02 6.77
CA ASN A 144 5.16 -22.32 6.34
C ASN A 144 3.88 -22.79 7.07
N HIS A 145 3.28 -22.00 7.97
CA HIS A 145 2.01 -22.37 8.62
C HIS A 145 0.85 -22.52 7.62
N ASN A 146 0.95 -21.87 6.45
CA ASN A 146 -0.05 -21.97 5.41
C ASN A 146 0.61 -22.23 4.06
N TYR A 147 -0.03 -23.03 3.21
CA TYR A 147 0.38 -23.17 1.82
C TYR A 147 -0.82 -23.42 0.89
N ALA A 148 -0.66 -23.03 -0.37
CA ALA A 148 -1.56 -23.38 -1.45
C ALA A 148 -0.87 -24.35 -2.42
N LYS A 149 -1.61 -25.29 -3.01
CA LYS A 149 -1.11 -26.29 -3.95
C LYS A 149 -2.08 -26.50 -5.11
N GLN A 150 -1.56 -26.52 -6.33
CA GLN A 150 -2.31 -26.85 -7.54
C GLN A 150 -2.45 -28.37 -7.69
N ILE A 151 -3.68 -28.85 -7.89
CA ILE A 151 -4.00 -30.24 -8.25
C ILE A 151 -5.07 -30.20 -9.36
N GLY A 152 -4.69 -30.53 -10.60
CA GLY A 152 -5.57 -30.36 -11.75
C GLY A 152 -5.94 -28.90 -11.99
N ASP A 153 -7.22 -28.61 -12.17
CA ASP A 153 -7.78 -27.25 -12.33
C ASP A 153 -8.07 -26.54 -11.00
N THR A 154 -7.74 -27.17 -9.87
CA THR A 154 -8.12 -26.72 -8.53
C THR A 154 -6.91 -26.41 -7.67
N VAL A 155 -6.97 -25.29 -6.97
CA VAL A 155 -6.01 -24.83 -5.98
C VAL A 155 -6.55 -25.15 -4.60
N TYR A 156 -5.80 -25.94 -3.83
CA TYR A 156 -6.12 -26.33 -2.47
C TYR A 156 -5.30 -25.49 -1.50
N VAL A 157 -5.95 -24.92 -0.49
CA VAL A 157 -5.31 -24.12 0.56
C VAL A 157 -5.32 -24.93 1.84
N TYR A 158 -4.17 -24.94 2.50
CA TYR A 158 -3.91 -25.74 3.68
C TYR A 158 -3.37 -24.86 4.81
N THR A 159 -3.82 -25.17 6.02
CA THR A 159 -3.37 -24.54 7.25
C THR A 159 -2.79 -25.62 8.18
N ALA A 160 -1.70 -25.29 8.87
CA ALA A 160 -1.06 -26.20 9.80
C ALA A 160 -2.03 -26.59 10.92
N ASN A 161 -2.02 -27.87 11.31
CA ASN A 161 -2.84 -28.36 12.42
C ASN A 161 -2.38 -27.79 13.77
N ASP A 162 -1.11 -27.41 13.86
CA ASP A 162 -0.48 -26.81 15.03
C ASP A 162 0.62 -25.85 14.56
N PHE A 163 0.51 -24.57 14.93
CA PHE A 163 1.49 -23.56 14.53
C PHE A 163 2.81 -23.69 15.32
N GLY A 164 2.80 -24.36 16.48
CA GLY A 164 4.01 -24.69 17.23
C GLY A 164 4.72 -25.95 16.75
N ASP A 165 4.03 -26.84 16.02
CA ASP A 165 4.60 -28.10 15.53
C ASP A 165 4.05 -28.50 14.15
N LEU A 166 4.75 -28.03 13.11
CA LEU A 166 4.43 -28.34 11.71
C LEU A 166 4.48 -29.83 11.35
N LYS A 167 5.06 -30.70 12.20
CA LYS A 167 5.10 -32.15 11.95
C LYS A 167 3.73 -32.81 12.12
N LYS A 168 2.80 -32.16 12.84
CA LYS A 168 1.41 -32.61 12.98
C LYS A 168 0.59 -32.48 11.68
N GLY A 169 1.20 -31.97 10.61
CA GLY A 169 0.61 -31.89 9.29
C GLY A 169 -0.32 -30.69 9.13
N TYR A 170 -1.17 -30.77 8.11
CA TYR A 170 -2.04 -29.68 7.67
C TYR A 170 -3.43 -30.23 7.35
N HIS A 171 -4.45 -29.43 7.59
CA HIS A 171 -5.81 -29.66 7.10
C HIS A 171 -6.09 -28.77 5.89
N GLU A 172 -7.02 -29.22 5.03
CA GLU A 172 -7.56 -28.38 3.96
C GLU A 172 -8.44 -27.30 4.59
N SER A 173 -8.13 -26.03 4.30
CA SER A 173 -8.91 -24.88 4.74
C SER A 173 -10.05 -24.62 3.75
N TYR A 174 -9.72 -24.57 2.46
CA TYR A 174 -10.67 -24.42 1.35
C TYR A 174 -9.98 -24.75 0.01
N ARG A 175 -10.77 -24.78 -1.07
CA ARG A 175 -10.25 -24.96 -2.44
C ARG A 175 -10.96 -24.03 -3.42
N VAL A 176 -10.27 -23.60 -4.46
CA VAL A 176 -10.82 -22.75 -5.54
C VAL A 176 -10.37 -23.26 -6.89
N LYS A 177 -11.20 -23.10 -7.93
CA LYS A 177 -10.77 -23.37 -9.31
C LYS A 177 -9.90 -22.23 -9.82
N GLY A 178 -8.89 -22.55 -10.61
CA GLY A 178 -8.03 -21.56 -11.25
C GLY A 178 -6.57 -21.97 -11.30
N GLU A 179 -5.76 -21.02 -11.75
CA GLU A 179 -4.31 -21.18 -11.88
C GLU A 179 -3.62 -20.45 -10.73
N LEU A 180 -2.95 -21.19 -9.84
CA LEU A 180 -2.28 -20.63 -8.66
C LEU A 180 -1.21 -19.59 -9.06
N ARG A 181 -1.34 -18.39 -8.49
CA ARG A 181 -0.49 -17.22 -8.73
C ARG A 181 0.16 -16.69 -7.47
N GLY A 182 -0.34 -17.01 -6.29
CA GLY A 182 0.25 -16.50 -5.06
C GLY A 182 -0.50 -16.91 -3.81
N LEU A 183 0.04 -16.50 -2.67
CA LEU A 183 -0.58 -16.65 -1.36
C LEU A 183 -0.25 -15.41 -0.55
N ILE A 184 -1.31 -14.76 -0.08
CA ILE A 184 -1.28 -13.61 0.82
C ILE A 184 -1.71 -14.10 2.19
N LEU A 185 -1.12 -13.53 3.23
CA LEU A 185 -1.45 -13.77 4.62
C LEU A 185 -1.73 -12.43 5.28
N TYR A 186 -2.87 -12.33 5.96
CA TYR A 186 -3.12 -11.29 6.92
C TYR A 186 -3.54 -11.93 8.23
N ASP A 187 -2.91 -11.52 9.32
CA ASP A 187 -2.91 -12.30 10.56
C ASP A 187 -2.58 -13.79 10.27
N CYS A 188 -3.48 -14.71 10.57
CA CYS A 188 -3.32 -16.15 10.42
C CYS A 188 -4.05 -16.66 9.18
N CYS A 189 -4.87 -15.80 8.55
CA CYS A 189 -5.80 -16.17 7.49
C CYS A 189 -5.12 -16.19 6.11
N PRO A 190 -5.14 -17.34 5.41
CA PRO A 190 -4.60 -17.43 4.06
C PRO A 190 -5.59 -16.95 2.99
N TYR A 191 -5.11 -16.08 2.12
CA TYR A 191 -5.80 -15.57 0.94
C TYR A 191 -5.07 -16.04 -0.32
N VAL A 192 -5.67 -16.96 -1.07
CA VAL A 192 -5.03 -17.51 -2.27
C VAL A 192 -5.25 -16.59 -3.46
N VAL A 193 -4.22 -16.41 -4.26
CA VAL A 193 -4.28 -15.60 -5.47
C VAL A 193 -4.28 -16.53 -6.67
N VAL A 194 -5.28 -16.40 -7.53
CA VAL A 194 -5.41 -17.15 -8.78
C VAL A 194 -5.49 -16.20 -9.97
N LYS A 195 -5.18 -16.71 -11.16
CA LYS A 195 -5.34 -15.94 -12.40
C LYS A 195 -6.82 -15.58 -12.59
N GLY A 196 -7.10 -14.28 -12.65
CA GLY A 196 -8.43 -13.73 -12.96
C GLY A 196 -8.65 -13.53 -14.46
N ALA A 197 -9.77 -12.90 -14.80
CA ALA A 197 -10.07 -12.49 -16.17
C ALA A 197 -9.14 -11.34 -16.62
N GLU A 198 -9.03 -11.14 -17.95
CA GLU A 198 -8.39 -9.96 -18.57
C GLU A 198 -6.95 -9.65 -18.13
N GLY A 199 -6.25 -10.62 -17.53
CA GLY A 199 -4.87 -10.48 -17.08
C GLY A 199 -4.72 -10.01 -15.63
N GLY A 200 -5.81 -9.73 -14.92
CA GLY A 200 -5.82 -9.46 -13.49
C GLY A 200 -5.70 -10.72 -12.63
N LEU A 201 -5.78 -10.54 -11.32
CA LEU A 201 -5.68 -11.63 -10.35
C LEU A 201 -6.85 -11.59 -9.37
N ASP A 202 -7.45 -12.74 -9.12
CA ASP A 202 -8.52 -12.87 -8.14
C ASP A 202 -7.95 -13.40 -6.83
N VAL A 203 -8.34 -12.75 -5.73
CA VAL A 203 -7.94 -13.11 -4.37
C VAL A 203 -9.12 -13.78 -3.70
N TYR A 204 -8.95 -15.00 -3.19
CA TYR A 204 -9.98 -15.75 -2.50
C TYR A 204 -9.61 -16.04 -1.06
N HIS A 205 -10.61 -16.16 -0.19
CA HIS A 205 -10.44 -16.56 1.21
C HIS A 205 -11.52 -17.57 1.64
N ALA A 206 -11.36 -18.14 2.84
CA ALA A 206 -12.39 -18.94 3.48
C ALA A 206 -13.53 -18.03 3.98
N GLY A 207 -14.63 -17.96 3.24
CA GLY A 207 -15.88 -17.33 3.67
C GLY A 207 -16.79 -18.29 4.43
N GLU A 208 -17.89 -17.75 4.99
CA GLU A 208 -18.82 -18.51 5.84
C GLU A 208 -19.42 -19.77 5.16
N LYS A 209 -19.62 -19.71 3.84
CA LYS A 209 -20.26 -20.78 3.05
C LYS A 209 -19.27 -21.51 2.13
N GLY A 210 -17.98 -21.29 2.30
CA GLY A 210 -16.93 -21.80 1.42
C GLY A 210 -16.07 -20.69 0.84
N PRO A 211 -15.30 -20.95 -0.23
CA PRO A 211 -14.40 -19.96 -0.81
C PRO A 211 -15.18 -18.74 -1.30
N ALA A 212 -14.76 -17.56 -0.89
CA ALA A 212 -15.35 -16.28 -1.31
C ALA A 212 -14.30 -15.44 -2.04
N LEU A 213 -14.71 -14.78 -3.12
CA LEU A 213 -13.89 -13.77 -3.79
C LEU A 213 -13.74 -12.59 -2.82
N ALA A 214 -12.50 -12.33 -2.42
CA ALA A 214 -12.12 -11.34 -1.44
C ALA A 214 -11.77 -10.01 -2.10
N SER A 215 -11.08 -10.07 -3.25
CA SER A 215 -10.58 -8.89 -3.97
C SER A 215 -10.18 -9.23 -5.39
N HIS A 216 -9.93 -8.20 -6.20
CA HIS A 216 -9.32 -8.29 -7.51
C HIS A 216 -8.11 -7.36 -7.56
N ILE A 217 -7.02 -7.81 -8.20
CA ILE A 217 -5.78 -7.04 -8.34
C ILE A 217 -5.51 -6.75 -9.81
N GLU A 218 -5.29 -5.47 -10.12
CA GLU A 218 -4.87 -5.01 -11.45
C GLU A 218 -3.33 -5.06 -11.57
N LEU A 219 -2.80 -5.60 -12.69
CA LEU A 219 -1.35 -5.83 -12.90
C LEU A 219 -0.67 -4.81 -13.81
#